data_AF-A0A531MXL3-F1
#
_entry.id   AF-A0A531MXL3-F1
#
_cell.length_a   1.000
_cell.length_b   1.000
_cell.length_c   1.000
_cell.angle_alpha   90.00
_cell.angle_beta   90.00
_cell.angle_gamma   90.00
#
_symmetry.space_group_name_H-M   'P 1'
#
loop_
_entity.id
_entity.type
_entity.pdbx_description
1 polymer ?
#
loop_
_entity_poly.entity_id
_entity_poly.type
_entity_poly.pdbx_seq_one_letter_code
_entity_poly.pdbx_strand_id
1 'polypeptide(L)' 'AGKLEEIILRPEAWRSFVAAGRARYEAVFSEPVAATAIAAIATDKLKATIAKPSRPATARQAETRP' A
#
# COMPACT_ATOMS: atom_id res chain seq x y z
N ALA A 1 20.37 23.89 14.05
CA ALA A 1 19.81 25.12 13.46
C ALA A 1 20.23 25.36 12.00
N GLY A 2 21.42 24.94 11.54
CA GLY A 2 21.99 25.36 10.25
C GLY A 2 21.17 25.11 8.97
N LYS A 3 20.27 24.12 8.93
CA LYS A 3 19.45 23.87 7.73
C LYS A 3 18.31 24.87 7.55
N LEU A 4 17.72 25.33 8.65
CA LEU A 4 16.74 26.41 8.64
C LEU A 4 17.40 27.73 8.25
N GLU A 5 18.59 27.98 8.79
CA GLU A 5 19.41 29.14 8.43
C GLU A 5 19.78 29.15 6.94
N GLU A 6 20.17 28.01 6.38
CA GLU A 6 20.43 27.87 4.94
C GLU A 6 19.20 28.16 4.07
N ILE A 7 18.02 27.69 4.48
CA ILE A 7 16.75 27.95 3.79
C ILE A 7 16.44 29.45 3.79
N ILE A 8 16.64 30.11 4.94
CA ILE A 8 16.38 31.55 5.10
C ILE A 8 17.38 32.37 4.27
N LEU A 9 18.66 31.99 4.27
CA LEU A 9 19.72 32.74 3.58
C LEU A 9 19.76 32.49 2.06
N ARG A 10 19.18 31.39 1.56
CA ARG A 10 19.23 31.01 0.13
C ARG A 10 17.86 30.54 -0.41
N PRO A 11 16.79 31.35 -0.31
CA PRO A 11 15.44 30.92 -0.68
C PRO A 11 15.31 30.48 -2.15
N GLU A 12 16.11 31.06 -3.04
CA GLU A 12 16.20 30.72 -4.46
C GLU A 12 16.46 29.22 -4.72
N ALA A 13 17.38 28.63 -3.94
CA ALA A 13 17.77 27.23 -4.06
C ALA A 13 16.65 26.27 -3.63
N TRP A 14 15.66 26.77 -2.89
CA TRP A 14 14.56 26.00 -2.33
C TRP A 14 13.22 26.24 -3.04
N ARG A 15 13.16 27.14 -4.04
CA ARG A 15 11.91 27.44 -4.78
C ARG A 15 11.26 26.21 -5.40
N SER A 16 12.07 25.27 -5.91
CA SER A 16 11.58 24.03 -6.52
C SER A 16 11.24 22.94 -5.49
N PHE A 17 11.53 23.14 -4.20
CA PHE A 17 11.35 22.13 -3.16
C PHE A 17 9.90 21.70 -3.03
N VAL A 18 8.95 22.64 -3.12
CA VAL A 18 7.51 22.34 -3.04
C VAL A 18 7.06 21.47 -4.21
N ALA A 19 7.47 21.84 -5.44
CA ALA A 19 7.13 21.07 -6.63
C ALA A 19 7.77 19.67 -6.60
N ALA A 20 9.05 19.57 -6.22
CA ALA A 20 9.74 18.29 -6.08
C ALA A 20 9.14 17.42 -4.95
N GLY A 21 8.75 18.04 -3.84
CA GLY A 21 8.07 17.38 -2.73
C GLY A 21 6.72 16.82 -3.15
N ARG A 22 5.92 17.62 -3.86
CA ARG A 22 4.64 17.17 -4.42
C ARG A 22 4.81 16.01 -5.40
N ALA A 23 5.76 16.12 -6.34
CA ALA A 23 6.03 15.05 -7.30
C ALA A 23 6.40 13.73 -6.60
N ARG A 24 7.23 13.79 -5.55
CA ARG A 24 7.59 12.60 -4.74
C ARG A 24 6.39 12.04 -3.98
N TYR A 25 5.55 12.91 -3.42
CA TYR A 25 4.35 12.48 -2.71
C TYR A 25 3.39 11.75 -3.64
N GLU A 26 3.05 12.35 -4.78
CA GLU A 26 2.13 11.75 -5.76
C GLU A 26 2.67 10.43 -6.33
N ALA A 27 3.99 10.29 -6.49
CA ALA A 27 4.59 9.04 -6.94
C ALA A 27 4.41 7.86 -5.95
N VAL A 28 4.11 8.13 -4.68
CA VAL A 28 4.02 7.10 -3.62
C VAL A 28 2.61 6.97 -3.06
N PHE A 29 1.91 8.09 -2.89
CA PHE A 29 0.67 8.19 -2.14
C PHE A 29 -0.54 8.59 -3.00
N SER A 30 -0.38 8.69 -4.33
CA SER A 30 -1.51 9.00 -5.19
C SER A 30 -2.51 7.83 -5.25
N GLU A 31 -3.76 8.18 -5.53
CA GLU A 31 -4.85 7.21 -5.69
C GLU A 31 -4.53 6.12 -6.73
N PRO A 32 -3.95 6.41 -7.92
CA PRO A 32 -3.59 5.37 -8.87
C PRO A 32 -2.55 4.38 -8.33
N VAL A 33 -1.59 4.85 -7.52
CA VAL A 33 -0.60 3.99 -6.87
C VAL A 33 -1.28 3.08 -5.84
N ALA A 34 -2.17 3.64 -5.02
CA ALA A 34 -2.95 2.86 -4.05
C ALA A 34 -3.85 1.82 -4.75
N ALA A 35 -4.58 2.20 -5.80
CA ALA A 35 -5.42 1.31 -6.57
C ALA A 35 -4.63 0.15 -7.19
N THR A 36 -3.44 0.44 -7.74
CA THR A 36 -2.54 -0.56 -8.30
C THR A 36 -2.07 -1.55 -7.22
N ALA A 37 -1.70 -1.06 -6.04
CA ALA A 37 -1.29 -1.92 -4.93
C ALA A 37 -2.43 -2.83 -4.43
N ILE A 38 -3.64 -2.27 -4.29
CA ILE A 38 -4.83 -3.05 -3.91
C ILE A 38 -5.12 -4.15 -4.95
N ALA A 39 -5.09 -3.80 -6.23
CA ALA A 39 -5.33 -4.76 -7.31
C ALA A 39 -4.29 -5.90 -7.33
N ALA A 40 -3.01 -5.58 -7.08
CA ALA A 40 -1.95 -6.57 -6.97
C ALA A 40 -2.21 -7.55 -5.82
N ILE A 41 -2.57 -7.04 -4.64
CA ILE A 41 -2.90 -7.87 -3.47
C ILE A 41 -4.13 -8.74 -3.75
N ALA A 42 -5.19 -8.17 -4.31
CA ALA A 42 -6.41 -8.91 -4.63
C ALA A 42 -6.15 -10.04 -5.65
N THR A 43 -5.33 -9.77 -6.67
CA THR A 43 -4.92 -10.75 -7.66
C THR A 43 -4.11 -11.88 -7.03
N ASP A 44 -3.18 -11.55 -6.13
CA ASP A 44 -2.37 -12.55 -5.43
C ASP A 44 -3.23 -13.43 -4.51
N LYS A 45 -4.19 -12.84 -3.79
CA LYS A 45 -5.18 -13.57 -2.99
C LYS A 45 -6.01 -14.53 -3.84
N LEU A 46 -6.49 -14.06 -5.00
CA LEU A 46 -7.26 -14.90 -5.92
C LEU A 46 -6.44 -16.10 -6.41
N LYS A 47 -5.19 -15.88 -6.82
CA LYS A 47 -4.28 -16.96 -7.23
C LYS A 47 -4.05 -17.96 -6.10
N ALA A 48 -3.84 -17.48 -4.87
CA ALA A 48 -3.68 -18.34 -3.71
C ALA A 48 -4.93 -19.18 -3.40
N THR A 49 -6.13 -18.61 -3.58
CA THR A 49 -7.40 -19.34 -3.44
C THR A 49 -7.56 -20.42 -4.51
N ILE A 50 -7.24 -20.12 -5.77
CA ILE A 50 -7.29 -21.09 -6.88
C ILE A 50 -6.26 -22.21 -6.71
N ALA A 51 -5.06 -21.88 -6.23
CA ALA A 51 -3.98 -22.84 -6.01
C ALA A 51 -4.24 -23.78 -4.81
N LYS A 52 -5.22 -23.48 -3.95
CA LYS A 52 -5.58 -24.33 -2.81
C LYS A 52 -6.61 -25.37 -3.25
N PRO A 53 -6.28 -26.68 -3.30
CA PRO A 53 -7.27 -27.71 -3.57
C PRO A 53 -8.34 -27.65 -2.48
N SER A 54 -9.61 -27.70 -2.87
CA SER A 54 -10.75 -27.78 -1.98
C SER A 54 -10.60 -28.98 -1.04
N ARG A 55 -10.20 -28.74 0.21
CA ARG A 55 -10.40 -29.74 1.28
C ARG A 55 -11.91 -29.85 1.47
N PRO A 56 -12.55 -31.01 1.22
CA PRO A 56 -13.98 -31.14 1.44
C PRO A 56 -14.25 -30.80 2.92
N ALA A 57 -15.27 -29.96 3.15
CA ALA A 57 -15.75 -29.67 4.49
C ALA A 57 -16.25 -31.00 5.09
N THR A 58 -15.40 -31.65 5.88
CA THR A 58 -15.79 -32.83 6.66
C THR A 58 -16.90 -32.37 7.61
N ALA A 59 -18.12 -32.81 7.34
CA ALA A 59 -19.29 -32.53 8.13
C ALA A 59 -19.01 -32.86 9.61
N ARG A 60 -19.09 -31.87 10.49
CA ARG A 60 -19.24 -32.11 11.93
C ARG A 60 -20.64 -32.66 12.16
N GLN A 61 -20.83 -33.96 11.94
CA GLN A 61 -21.94 -34.68 12.54
C GLN A 61 -21.42 -35.52 13.70
N ALA A 62 -22.28 -35.65 14.71
CA ALA A 62 -22.19 -36.49 15.91
C ALA A 62 -21.47 -35.89 17.12
N GLU A 63 -22.18 -35.01 17.83
CA GLU A 63 -22.16 -35.01 19.31
C GLU A 63 -23.56 -34.69 19.83
N THR A 64 -24.45 -35.68 19.70
CA THR A 64 -25.62 -35.82 20.58
C THR A 64 -25.79 -37.30 20.84
N ARG A 65 -25.48 -37.74 22.06
CA ARG A 65 -26.06 -38.96 22.64
C ARG A 65 -26.65 -38.60 24.01
N PRO A 66 -27.80 -39.23 24.35
CA PRO A 66 -28.62 -38.91 25.51
C PRO A 66 -27.97 -39.30 26.84
#